data_AF-A0A235F4T4-F1
#
_entry.id   AF-A0A235F4T4-F1
#
_cell.length_a   1.000
_cell.length_b   1.000
_cell.length_c   1.000
_cell.angle_alpha   90.00
_cell.angle_beta   90.00
_cell.angle_gamma   90.00
#
_symmetry.space_group_name_H-M   'P 1'
#
loop_
_entity.id
_entity.type
_entity.pdbx_description
1 polymer ?
#
loop_
_entity_poly.entity_id
_entity_poly.type
_entity_poly.pdbx_seq_one_letter_code
_entity_poly.pdbx_strand_id
1 'polypeptide(L)'
;MLGGIFNAFPYTTYSQNVGLIQLSGVKSKQVIVAAGALLVFLGLIPKVATLTTLIPAPVMGGAMMAMFGMVIASGIKMLSTVDFSKQENLLIIACSVGLGLGVTVEPELFSKLPQSVQILTDNGIVAGSLLAILLNLFFTKKKSQAVIANSSGAQRRNPQKTVSVS
;
A
#
# COMPACT_ATOMS: atom_id res chain seq x y z
N MET A 1 2.10 -4.13 19.09
CA MET A 1 2.03 -3.79 20.53
C MET A 1 3.17 -4.46 21.30
N LEU A 2 3.27 -5.80 21.35
CA LEU A 2 4.44 -6.46 21.99
C LEU A 2 5.79 -6.03 21.40
N GLY A 3 5.91 -5.94 20.07
CA GLY A 3 7.15 -5.45 19.43
C GLY A 3 7.59 -4.06 19.89
N GLY A 4 6.66 -3.13 20.12
CA GLY A 4 6.98 -1.79 20.60
C GLY A 4 7.51 -1.76 22.03
N ILE A 5 7.11 -2.73 22.88
CA ILE A 5 7.66 -2.89 24.24
C ILE A 5 9.13 -3.35 24.19
N PHE A 6 9.47 -4.18 23.20
CA PHE A 6 10.83 -4.70 22.98
C PHE A 6 11.67 -3.84 22.00
N ASN A 7 11.25 -2.61 21.69
CA ASN A 7 11.92 -1.72 20.72
C ASN A 7 12.10 -2.38 19.33
N ALA A 8 11.17 -3.26 18.94
CA ALA A 8 11.15 -3.91 17.64
C ALA A 8 10.37 -3.07 16.62
N PHE A 9 10.91 -2.99 15.42
CA PHE A 9 10.27 -2.32 14.28
C PHE A 9 8.95 -3.00 13.89
N PRO A 10 8.03 -2.26 13.25
CA PRO A 10 6.81 -2.85 12.69
C PRO A 10 7.15 -3.98 11.72
N TYR A 11 6.63 -5.18 11.98
CA TYR A 11 6.83 -6.34 11.13
C TYR A 11 5.61 -6.54 10.22
N THR A 12 5.88 -6.90 8.97
CA THR A 12 4.86 -7.25 7.98
C THR A 12 5.14 -8.64 7.40
N THR A 13 4.10 -9.28 6.87
CA THR A 13 4.23 -10.58 6.22
C THR A 13 4.89 -10.41 4.86
N TYR A 14 6.09 -10.96 4.66
CA TYR A 14 6.75 -10.97 3.36
C TYR A 14 6.03 -11.95 2.40
N SER A 15 5.53 -11.44 1.28
CA SER A 15 4.83 -12.25 0.27
C SER A 15 5.72 -13.32 -0.37
N GLN A 16 7.05 -13.17 -0.32
CA GLN A 16 8.02 -14.18 -0.72
C GLN A 16 7.87 -15.49 0.08
N ASN A 17 7.60 -15.37 1.38
CA ASN A 17 7.46 -16.53 2.26
C ASN A 17 6.18 -17.32 1.94
N VAL A 18 5.12 -16.64 1.51
CA VAL A 18 3.87 -17.28 1.07
C VAL A 18 4.06 -18.06 -0.23
N GLY A 19 4.87 -17.55 -1.16
CA GLY A 19 5.23 -18.26 -2.39
C GLY A 19 6.03 -19.54 -2.14
N LEU A 20 7.01 -19.49 -1.23
CA LEU A 20 7.76 -20.66 -0.79
C LEU A 20 6.89 -21.73 -0.14
N ILE A 21 5.90 -21.32 0.66
CA ILE A 21 4.93 -22.25 1.27
C ILE A 21 4.05 -22.93 0.22
N GLN A 22 3.70 -22.24 -0.88
CA GLN A 22 2.95 -22.83 -1.98
C GLN A 22 3.77 -23.85 -2.77
N LEU A 23 5.06 -23.59 -2.98
CA LEU A 23 5.97 -24.49 -3.70
C LEU A 23 6.38 -25.71 -2.86
N SER A 24 6.68 -25.51 -1.57
CA SER A 24 7.07 -26.60 -0.67
C SER A 24 5.89 -27.49 -0.27
N GLY A 25 4.65 -27.02 -0.41
CA GLY A 25 3.44 -27.75 -0.01
C GLY A 25 3.24 -27.86 1.51
N VAL A 26 4.23 -27.43 2.32
CA VAL A 26 4.20 -27.56 3.77
C VAL A 26 3.59 -26.31 4.40
N LYS A 27 2.28 -26.38 4.70
CA LYS A 27 1.51 -25.30 5.35
C LYS A 27 1.38 -25.48 6.88
N SER A 28 2.19 -26.34 7.48
CA SER A 28 2.08 -26.68 8.91
C SER A 28 2.52 -25.53 9.82
N LYS A 29 1.66 -25.15 10.77
CA LYS A 29 1.97 -24.13 11.79
C LYS A 29 3.18 -24.54 12.64
N GLN A 30 3.42 -25.84 12.84
CA GLN A 30 4.56 -26.33 13.62
C GLN A 30 5.89 -25.94 12.98
N VAL A 31 5.98 -25.91 11.65
CA VAL A 31 7.20 -25.51 10.92
C VAL A 31 7.47 -24.02 11.12
N ILE A 32 6.42 -23.19 11.11
CA ILE A 32 6.53 -21.74 11.36
C ILE A 32 7.00 -21.48 12.80
N VAL A 33 6.42 -22.20 13.78
CA VAL A 33 6.83 -22.09 15.19
C VAL A 33 8.26 -22.56 15.39
N ALA A 34 8.67 -23.67 14.77
CA ALA A 34 10.04 -24.17 14.84
C ALA A 34 11.05 -23.20 14.21
N ALA A 35 10.72 -22.62 13.04
CA ALA A 35 11.54 -21.60 12.39
C ALA A 35 11.64 -20.32 13.24
N GLY A 36 10.53 -19.87 13.83
CA GLY A 36 10.51 -18.74 14.75
C GLY A 36 11.35 -18.97 16.00
N ALA A 37 11.24 -20.15 16.62
CA ALA A 37 12.06 -20.54 17.77
C ALA A 37 13.55 -20.59 17.42
N LEU A 38 13.90 -21.09 16.23
CA LEU A 38 15.27 -21.10 15.72
C LEU A 38 15.81 -19.68 15.51
N LEU A 39 15.01 -18.76 14.97
CA LEU A 39 15.41 -17.36 14.83
C LEU A 39 15.62 -16.67 16.18
N VAL A 40 14.76 -16.94 17.17
CA VAL A 40 14.96 -16.44 18.54
C VAL A 40 16.26 -16.99 19.12
N PHE A 41 16.51 -18.30 18.97
CA PHE A 41 17.72 -18.93 19.47
C PHE A 41 18.98 -18.36 18.81
N LEU A 42 18.99 -18.20 17.49
CA LEU A 42 20.09 -17.57 16.76
C LEU A 42 20.29 -16.10 17.15
N GLY A 43 19.21 -15.36 17.41
CA GLY A 43 19.27 -13.97 17.86
C GLY A 43 19.87 -13.80 19.26
N LEU A 44 19.77 -14.82 20.13
CA LEU A 44 20.37 -14.83 21.46
C LEU A 44 21.86 -15.17 21.45
N ILE A 45 22.43 -15.64 20.33
CA ILE A 45 23.83 -16.01 20.21
C ILE A 45 24.67 -14.78 19.80
N PRO A 46 25.53 -14.23 20.67
CA PRO A 46 26.30 -13.02 20.36
C PRO A 46 27.27 -13.20 19.17
N LYS A 47 27.73 -14.43 18.94
CA LYS A 47 28.61 -14.76 17.80
C LYS A 47 27.94 -14.52 16.45
N VAL A 48 26.62 -14.75 16.36
CA VAL A 48 25.84 -14.50 15.13
C VAL A 48 25.66 -13.00 14.92
N ALA A 49 25.48 -12.24 15.99
CA ALA A 49 25.41 -10.77 15.95
C ALA A 49 26.74 -10.16 15.45
N THR A 50 27.89 -10.64 15.91
CA THR A 50 29.20 -10.19 15.38
C THR A 50 29.40 -10.55 13.91
N LEU A 51 28.85 -11.69 13.46
CA LEU A 51 28.96 -12.11 12.06
C LEU A 51 28.15 -11.20 11.13
N THR A 52 26.97 -10.76 11.59
CA THR A 52 26.12 -9.83 10.82
C THR A 52 26.73 -8.44 10.70
N THR A 53 27.49 -7.98 11.70
CA THR A 53 28.24 -6.71 11.61
C THR A 53 29.42 -6.75 10.64
N LEU A 54 29.93 -7.95 10.29
CA LEU A 54 31.00 -8.14 9.31
C LEU A 54 30.51 -8.11 7.86
N ILE A 55 29.19 -8.12 7.62
CA ILE A 55 28.63 -8.14 6.27
C ILE A 55 28.94 -6.81 5.58
N PRO A 56 29.65 -6.81 4.43
CA PRO A 56 29.96 -5.58 3.71
C PRO A 56 28.72 -4.82 3.24
N ALA A 57 28.77 -3.49 3.30
CA ALA A 57 27.68 -2.63 2.82
C ALA A 57 27.23 -2.94 1.36
N PRO A 58 28.12 -3.27 0.40
CA PRO A 58 27.69 -3.65 -0.95
C PRO A 58 26.75 -4.88 -1.01
N VAL A 59 26.94 -5.86 -0.12
CA VAL A 59 26.10 -7.07 -0.06
C VAL A 59 24.73 -6.73 0.52
N MET A 60 24.71 -5.92 1.58
CA MET A 60 23.46 -5.41 2.17
C MET A 60 22.67 -4.57 1.17
N GLY A 61 23.35 -3.74 0.38
CA GLY A 61 22.73 -2.97 -0.71
C GLY A 61 22.08 -3.86 -1.76
N GLY A 62 22.74 -4.93 -2.19
CA GLY A 62 22.17 -5.92 -3.12
C GLY A 62 20.94 -6.63 -2.55
N ALA A 63 20.98 -7.03 -1.28
CA ALA A 63 19.84 -7.64 -0.60
C ALA A 63 18.65 -6.67 -0.44
N MET A 64 18.92 -5.41 -0.07
CA MET A 64 17.90 -4.36 0.02
C MET A 64 17.28 -4.06 -1.36
N MET A 65 18.09 -4.00 -2.42
CA MET A 65 17.59 -3.79 -3.79
C MET A 65 16.59 -4.88 -4.19
N ALA A 66 16.91 -6.15 -3.90
CA ALA A 66 16.00 -7.27 -4.18
C ALA A 66 14.70 -7.17 -3.36
N MET A 67 14.78 -6.78 -2.08
CA MET A 67 13.60 -6.58 -1.24
C MET A 67 12.72 -5.42 -1.72
N PHE A 68 13.31 -4.25 -1.98
CA PHE A 68 12.57 -3.09 -2.52
C PHE A 68 11.96 -3.38 -3.89
N GLY A 69 12.68 -4.10 -4.77
CA GLY A 69 12.15 -4.55 -6.05
C GLY A 69 10.89 -5.42 -5.90
N MET A 70 10.91 -6.36 -4.94
CA MET A 70 9.74 -7.19 -4.64
C MET A 70 8.58 -6.39 -4.03
N VAL A 71 8.88 -5.37 -3.20
CA VAL A 71 7.86 -4.45 -2.68
C VAL A 71 7.17 -3.69 -3.82
N ILE A 72 7.94 -3.16 -4.77
CA ILE A 72 7.40 -2.48 -5.96
C ILE A 72 6.55 -3.44 -6.80
N ALA A 73 7.04 -4.65 -7.08
CA ALA A 73 6.30 -5.66 -7.84
C ALA A 73 4.97 -6.04 -7.17
N SER A 74 4.95 -6.17 -5.83
CA SER A 74 3.73 -6.40 -5.07
C SER A 74 2.77 -5.22 -5.16
N GLY A 75 3.27 -3.99 -5.15
CA GLY A 75 2.46 -2.78 -5.36
C GLY A 75 1.79 -2.77 -6.73
N ILE A 76 2.53 -3.09 -7.79
CA ILE A 76 1.99 -3.20 -9.17
C ILE A 76 0.94 -4.31 -9.25
N LYS A 77 1.19 -5.46 -8.62
CA LYS A 77 0.22 -6.56 -8.56
C LYS A 77 -1.06 -6.16 -7.82
N MET A 78 -0.99 -5.32 -6.81
CA MET A 78 -2.17 -4.79 -6.15
C MET A 78 -2.98 -3.89 -7.10
N LEU A 79 -2.30 -3.03 -7.86
CA LEU A 79 -2.93 -2.17 -8.87
C LEU A 79 -3.57 -2.97 -10.00
N SER A 80 -3.09 -4.19 -10.31
CA SER A 80 -3.68 -5.02 -11.37
C SER A 80 -5.13 -5.45 -11.10
N THR A 81 -5.62 -5.29 -9.86
CA THR A 81 -7.01 -5.56 -9.50
C THR A 81 -7.95 -4.37 -9.77
N VAL A 82 -7.39 -3.21 -10.12
CA VAL A 82 -8.12 -1.97 -10.39
C VAL A 82 -8.51 -1.92 -11.88
N ASP A 83 -9.71 -1.38 -12.14
CA ASP A 83 -10.16 -1.12 -13.51
C ASP A 83 -9.45 0.11 -14.11
N PHE A 84 -8.44 -0.14 -14.93
CA PHE A 84 -7.67 0.88 -15.65
C PHE A 84 -8.41 1.52 -16.82
N SER A 85 -9.57 0.99 -17.25
CA SER A 85 -10.38 1.61 -18.30
C SER A 85 -11.04 2.91 -17.82
N LYS A 86 -11.13 3.10 -16.50
CA LYS A 86 -11.67 4.31 -15.88
C LYS A 86 -10.57 5.37 -15.76
N GLN A 87 -10.74 6.47 -16.50
CA GLN A 87 -9.83 7.63 -16.44
C GLN A 87 -9.65 8.18 -15.02
N GLU A 88 -10.71 8.13 -14.20
CA GLU A 88 -10.67 8.55 -12.78
C GLU A 88 -9.60 7.76 -11.99
N ASN A 89 -9.55 6.44 -12.17
CA ASN A 89 -8.57 5.58 -11.50
C ASN A 89 -7.14 5.86 -11.97
N LEU A 90 -6.96 6.07 -13.28
CA LEU A 90 -5.66 6.43 -13.85
C LEU A 90 -5.15 7.76 -13.30
N LEU A 91 -6.01 8.77 -13.18
CA LEU A 91 -5.66 10.06 -12.60
C LEU A 91 -5.30 9.95 -11.12
N ILE A 92 -6.05 9.17 -10.33
CA ILE A 92 -5.74 8.93 -8.92
C ILE A 92 -4.33 8.32 -8.79
N ILE A 93 -4.03 7.29 -9.59
CA ILE A 93 -2.73 6.60 -9.56
C ILE A 93 -1.61 7.56 -10.00
N ALA A 94 -1.76 8.24 -11.13
CA ALA A 94 -0.72 9.11 -11.67
C ALA A 94 -0.41 10.28 -10.72
N CYS A 95 -1.43 10.95 -10.18
CA CYS A 95 -1.23 12.06 -9.26
C CYS A 95 -0.64 11.62 -7.92
N SER A 96 -1.13 10.51 -7.34
CA SER A 96 -0.62 10.01 -6.05
C SER A 96 0.84 9.54 -6.13
N VAL A 97 1.19 8.75 -7.15
CA VAL A 97 2.57 8.29 -7.37
C VAL A 97 3.47 9.46 -7.73
N GLY A 98 3.02 10.36 -8.60
CA GLY A 98 3.77 11.55 -9.02
C GLY A 98 4.08 12.48 -7.84
N LEU A 99 3.09 12.78 -6.99
CA LEU A 99 3.31 13.59 -5.79
C LEU A 99 4.24 12.88 -4.80
N GLY A 100 4.00 11.60 -4.49
CA GLY A 100 4.81 10.86 -3.54
C GLY A 100 6.28 10.77 -3.94
N LEU A 101 6.55 10.55 -5.23
CA LEU A 101 7.91 10.59 -5.78
C LEU A 101 8.47 12.00 -5.80
N GLY A 102 7.71 13.00 -6.27
CA GLY A 102 8.16 14.39 -6.36
C GLY A 102 8.59 14.96 -5.01
N VAL A 103 7.85 14.64 -3.95
CA VAL A 103 8.15 15.01 -2.57
C VAL A 103 9.44 14.33 -2.07
N THR A 104 9.69 13.09 -2.48
CA THR A 104 10.88 12.33 -2.04
C THR A 104 12.14 12.75 -2.79
N VAL A 105 12.02 13.09 -4.07
CA VAL A 105 13.15 13.43 -4.95
C VAL A 105 13.54 14.91 -4.80
N GLU A 106 12.55 15.80 -4.68
CA GLU A 106 12.76 17.25 -4.57
C GLU A 106 12.05 17.82 -3.33
N PRO A 107 12.55 17.53 -2.11
CA PRO A 107 11.95 18.01 -0.87
C PRO A 107 12.00 19.54 -0.74
N GLU A 108 12.98 20.20 -1.36
CA GLU A 108 13.13 21.67 -1.32
C GLU A 108 11.94 22.40 -1.96
N LEU A 109 11.27 21.80 -2.94
CA LEU A 109 10.10 22.39 -3.59
C LEU A 109 8.93 22.61 -2.61
N PHE A 110 8.88 21.80 -1.54
CA PHE A 110 7.84 21.83 -0.51
C PHE A 110 8.29 22.57 0.76
N SER A 111 9.52 23.09 0.80
CA SER A 111 10.09 23.85 1.93
C SER A 111 9.40 25.20 2.19
N LYS A 112 8.65 25.72 1.22
CA LYS A 112 7.89 26.97 1.33
C LYS A 112 6.45 26.78 1.81
N LEU A 113 6.02 25.54 2.04
CA LEU A 113 4.67 25.25 2.53
C LEU A 113 4.56 25.46 4.05
N PRO A 114 3.34 25.69 4.58
CA PRO A 114 3.10 25.82 6.02
C PRO A 114 3.60 24.58 6.77
N GLN A 115 4.10 24.76 7.99
CA GLN A 115 4.68 23.70 8.83
C GLN A 115 3.73 22.49 8.99
N SER A 116 2.42 22.72 9.07
CA SER A 116 1.42 21.65 9.17
C SER A 116 1.39 20.72 7.95
N VAL A 117 1.73 21.22 6.77
CA VAL A 117 1.77 20.45 5.51
C VAL A 117 3.14 19.82 5.31
N GLN A 118 4.22 20.46 5.79
CA GLN A 118 5.57 19.92 5.74
C GLN A 118 5.71 18.56 6.40
N ILE A 119 5.09 18.38 7.58
CA ILE A 119 5.09 17.09 8.30
C ILE A 119 4.53 15.95 7.43
N LEU A 120 3.58 16.25 6.55
CA LEU A 120 2.98 15.27 5.64
C LEU A 120 3.82 15.07 4.38
N THR A 121 4.56 16.09 3.94
CA THR A 121 5.50 16.03 2.82
C THR A 121 6.91 15.58 3.22
N ASP A 122 7.22 15.33 4.49
CA ASP A 122 8.51 14.74 4.87
C ASP A 122 8.60 13.25 4.48
N ASN A 123 7.46 12.61 4.20
CA ASN A 123 7.40 11.23 3.76
C ASN A 123 6.53 11.09 2.51
N GLY A 124 7.17 10.82 1.37
CA GLY A 124 6.48 10.67 0.08
C GLY A 124 5.41 9.57 0.07
N ILE A 125 5.55 8.52 0.88
CA ILE A 125 4.53 7.46 1.00
C ILE A 125 3.26 8.03 1.64
N VAL A 126 3.42 8.86 2.69
CA VAL A 126 2.29 9.50 3.38
C VAL A 126 1.64 10.54 2.48
N ALA A 127 2.43 11.41 1.86
CA ALA A 127 1.93 12.42 0.93
C ALA A 127 1.14 11.80 -0.24
N GLY A 128 1.72 10.79 -0.90
CA GLY A 128 1.08 10.11 -2.03
C GLY A 128 -0.19 9.36 -1.63
N SER A 129 -0.18 8.65 -0.49
CA SER A 129 -1.36 7.90 0.00
C SER A 129 -2.50 8.82 0.41
N LEU A 130 -2.22 9.95 1.09
CA LEU A 130 -3.21 10.96 1.41
C LEU A 130 -3.83 11.54 0.13
N LEU A 131 -3.00 11.88 -0.85
CA LEU A 131 -3.49 12.38 -2.14
C LEU A 131 -4.38 11.33 -2.83
N ALA A 132 -3.97 10.05 -2.84
CA ALA A 132 -4.78 8.96 -3.40
C ALA A 132 -6.16 8.87 -2.75
N ILE A 133 -6.22 8.93 -1.41
CA ILE A 133 -7.47 8.88 -0.63
C ILE A 133 -8.36 10.08 -0.97
N LEU A 134 -7.78 11.28 -1.02
CA LEU A 134 -8.52 12.52 -1.31
C LEU A 134 -9.13 12.49 -2.72
N LEU A 135 -8.35 12.11 -3.75
CA LEU A 135 -8.90 12.03 -5.11
C LEU A 135 -9.93 10.90 -5.23
N ASN A 136 -9.69 9.74 -4.62
CA ASN A 136 -10.65 8.63 -4.63
C ASN A 136 -12.01 9.03 -4.02
N LEU A 137 -11.99 9.76 -2.92
CA LEU A 137 -13.20 10.32 -2.31
C LEU A 137 -13.89 11.35 -3.20
N PHE A 138 -13.12 12.22 -3.85
CA PHE A 138 -13.65 13.26 -4.73
C PHE A 138 -14.36 12.66 -5.96
N PHE A 139 -13.75 11.69 -6.64
CA PHE A 139 -14.35 11.02 -7.80
C PHE A 139 -15.54 10.12 -7.41
N THR A 140 -15.46 9.43 -6.28
CA THR A 140 -16.57 8.62 -5.75
C THR A 140 -17.81 9.48 -5.47
N LYS A 141 -17.64 10.67 -4.87
CA LYS A 141 -18.75 11.60 -4.61
C LYS A 141 -19.41 12.09 -5.90
N LYS A 142 -18.62 12.43 -6.92
CA LYS A 142 -19.14 12.88 -8.24
C LYS A 142 -19.99 11.80 -8.90
N LYS A 143 -19.57 10.53 -8.81
CA LYS A 143 -20.30 9.39 -9.35
C LYS A 143 -21.62 9.14 -8.61
N SER A 144 -21.62 9.24 -7.29
CA SER A 144 -22.82 9.09 -6.46
C SER A 144 -23.88 10.16 -6.76
N GLN A 145 -23.46 11.42 -6.93
CA GLN A 145 -24.38 12.53 -7.28
C GLN A 145 -24.97 12.40 -8.70
N ALA A 146 -24.17 11.94 -9.68
CA ALA A 146 -24.64 11.72 -11.04
C ALA A 146 -25.74 10.65 -11.11
N VAL A 147 -25.61 9.57 -10.34
CA VAL A 147 -26.62 8.50 -10.28
C VAL A 147 -27.93 9.00 -9.66
N ILE A 148 -27.85 9.79 -8.58
CA ILE A 148 -29.03 10.34 -7.88
C ILE A 148 -29.76 11.38 -8.75
N ALA A 149 -29.03 12.20 -9.51
CA ALA A 149 -29.62 13.16 -10.43
C ALA A 149 -30.38 12.47 -11.57
N ASN A 150 -29.84 11.37 -12.11
CA ASN A 150 -30.45 10.66 -13.23
C ASN A 150 -31.69 9.83 -12.80
N SER A 151 -31.68 9.25 -11.60
CA SER A 151 -32.86 8.56 -11.05
C SER A 151 -34.00 9.53 -10.68
N SER A 152 -33.66 10.73 -10.20
CA SER A 152 -34.65 11.79 -9.90
C SER A 152 -35.29 12.38 -11.17
N GLY A 153 -34.57 12.39 -12.29
CA GLY A 153 -35.10 12.78 -13.61
C GLY A 153 -35.97 11.71 -14.27
N ALA A 154 -35.66 10.43 -14.07
CA ALA A 154 -36.44 9.30 -14.61
C ALA A 154 -37.81 9.15 -13.92
N GLN A 155 -37.90 9.42 -12.61
CA GLN A 155 -39.16 9.32 -11.86
C GLN A 155 -40.20 10.39 -12.26
N ARG A 156 -39.77 11.53 -12.82
CA ARG A 156 -40.66 12.60 -13.30
C ARG A 156 -41.25 12.34 -14.70
N ARG A 157 -40.76 11.32 -15.43
CA ARG A 157 -41.20 11.04 -16.82
C ARG A 157 -42.33 10.02 -16.95
N ASN A 158 -42.86 9.45 -15.87
CA ASN A 158 -43.99 8.53 -15.99
C ASN A 158 -45.20 8.92 -15.12
N PRO A 159 -46.04 9.87 -15.58
CA PRO A 159 -47.32 10.14 -14.95
C PRO A 159 -48.50 9.33 -15.52
N GLN A 160 -48.31 8.35 -16.43
CA GLN A 160 -49.45 7.61 -17.01
C GLN A 160 -49.12 6.15 -17.32
N LYS A 161 -49.30 5.28 -16.33
CA LYS A 161 -49.78 3.89 -16.52
C LYS A 161 -50.48 3.39 -15.26
N THR A 162 -51.40 4.20 -14.75
CA THR A 162 -52.50 3.73 -13.90
C THR A 162 -53.63 3.21 -14.77
N VAL A 163 -53.92 1.92 -14.62
CA VAL A 163 -55.28 1.33 -14.66
C VAL A 163 -56.09 1.54 -15.94
N SER A 164 -55.81 0.71 -16.95
CA SER A 164 -56.82 0.00 -17.77
C SER A 164 -56.04 -1.17 -18.41
N VAL A 165 -56.50 -2.41 -18.37
CA VAL A 165 -57.67 -2.93 -19.09
C VAL A 165 -58.11 -4.24 -18.39
N SER A 166 -59.41 -4.29 -18.13
CA SER A 166 -60.35 -5.42 -17.95
C SER A 166 -60.01 -6.58 -17.01
#